data_AF-A0A069S5I9-F1
#
_entry.id   AF-A0A069S5I9-F1
#
_cell.length_a   1.000
_cell.length_b   1.000
_cell.length_c   1.000
_cell.angle_alpha   90.00
_cell.angle_beta   90.00
_cell.angle_gamma   90.00
#
_symmetry.space_group_name_H-M   'P 1'
#
loop_
_entity.id
_entity.type
_entity.pdbx_description
1 polymer ?
#
loop_
_entity_poly.entity_id
_entity_poly.type
_entity_poly.pdbx_seq_one_letter_code
_entity_poly.pdbx_strand_id
1 'polypeptide(L)' 'MFKSYTSNDNLLLPPCLGDFIPRNDPVRVVHRIIEQINLEALYRKYSPKGCSAYHPRMMLQILVYAFA' A
#
# COMPACT_ATOMS: atom_id res chain seq x y z
N MET A 1 -16.17 3.50 -1.93
CA MET A 1 -15.45 2.22 -1.72
C MET A 1 -14.07 2.31 -2.36
N PHE A 2 -13.04 1.79 -1.69
CA PHE A 2 -11.70 1.69 -2.27
C PHE A 2 -11.56 0.40 -3.08
N LYS A 3 -10.69 0.42 -4.10
CA LYS A 3 -10.26 -0.81 -4.78
C LYS A 3 -9.55 -1.73 -3.78
N SER A 4 -9.81 -3.03 -3.87
CA SER A 4 -9.13 -4.02 -3.03
C SER A 4 -7.63 -3.91 -3.21
N TYR A 5 -6.92 -3.95 -2.10
CA TYR A 5 -5.47 -3.86 -2.05
C TYR A 5 -4.96 -4.74 -0.93
N THR A 6 -4.23 -5.78 -1.31
CA THR A 6 -3.51 -6.68 -0.42
C THR A 6 -2.05 -6.62 -0.84
N SER A 7 -1.22 -5.96 -0.01
CA SER A 7 0.23 -6.02 -0.19
C SER A 7 0.64 -7.48 0.01
N ASN A 8 1.32 -8.06 -0.97
CA ASN A 8 1.83 -9.43 -0.89
C ASN A 8 0.72 -10.50 -0.85
N ASP A 9 -0.25 -10.42 -1.77
CA ASP A 9 -1.26 -11.46 -1.95
C ASP A 9 -0.58 -12.83 -2.08
N ASN A 10 -0.96 -13.74 -1.17
CA ASN A 10 -0.58 -15.14 -1.25
C ASN A 10 -1.28 -15.73 -2.49
N LEU A 11 -0.61 -15.66 -3.63
CA LEU A 11 -1.05 -16.35 -4.83
C LEU A 11 -1.16 -17.85 -4.53
N LEU A 12 -2.16 -18.49 -5.14
CA LEU A 12 -2.38 -19.95 -5.05
C LEU A 12 -1.19 -20.77 -5.62
N LEU A 13 -0.19 -20.13 -6.22
CA LEU A 13 1.01 -20.71 -6.82
C LEU A 13 2.24 -19.87 -6.39
N PRO A 14 3.42 -20.49 -6.14
CA PRO A 14 4.60 -19.82 -5.56
C PRO A 14 5.31 -18.94 -6.60
N PRO A 15 6.01 -17.82 -6.25
CA PRO A 15 6.26 -17.21 -4.94
C PRO A 15 5.37 -15.98 -4.70
N CYS A 16 5.32 -15.50 -3.46
CA CYS A 16 4.68 -14.22 -3.18
C CYS A 16 5.48 -13.10 -3.85
N LEU A 17 4.82 -12.06 -4.37
CA LEU A 17 5.53 -10.96 -5.08
C LEU A 17 6.63 -10.33 -4.20
N GLY A 18 6.44 -10.32 -2.89
CA GLY A 18 7.40 -9.84 -1.91
C GLY A 18 8.67 -10.70 -1.76
N ASP A 19 8.71 -11.91 -2.29
CA ASP A 19 9.92 -12.76 -2.31
C ASP A 19 10.93 -12.29 -3.36
N PHE A 20 10.47 -11.59 -4.40
CA PHE A 20 11.35 -10.97 -5.40
C PHE A 20 12.04 -9.69 -4.89
N ILE A 21 11.55 -9.12 -3.80
CA ILE A 21 12.11 -7.91 -3.21
C ILE A 21 13.28 -8.32 -2.30
N PRO A 22 14.50 -7.78 -2.47
CA PRO A 22 15.61 -8.06 -1.57
C PRO A 22 15.26 -7.80 -0.10
N ARG A 23 15.80 -8.59 0.83
CA ARG A 23 15.55 -8.40 2.27
C ARG A 23 16.04 -7.04 2.80
N ASN A 24 17.06 -6.46 2.15
CA ASN A 24 17.66 -5.19 2.52
C ASN A 24 17.10 -4.00 1.72
N ASP A 25 16.04 -4.20 0.95
CA ASP A 25 15.47 -3.14 0.12
C ASP A 25 14.77 -2.06 0.99
N PRO A 26 15.01 -0.76 0.75
CA PRO A 26 14.39 0.33 1.51
C PRO A 26 12.86 0.31 1.49
N VAL A 27 12.23 -0.28 0.47
CA VAL A 27 10.77 -0.43 0.38
C VAL A 27 10.18 -1.16 1.59
N ARG A 28 10.94 -2.08 2.21
CA ARG A 28 10.50 -2.82 3.40
C ARG A 28 10.46 -1.94 4.65
N VAL A 29 11.32 -0.92 4.73
CA VAL A 29 11.29 0.08 5.80
C VAL A 29 10.10 1.01 5.59
N VAL A 30 9.95 1.53 4.36
CA VAL A 30 8.82 2.40 3.97
C VAL A 30 7.48 1.72 4.24
N HIS A 31 7.32 0.47 3.81
CA HIS A 31 6.10 -0.32 4.04
C HIS A 31 5.78 -0.45 5.54
N ARG A 32 6.77 -0.83 6.37
CA ARG A 32 6.59 -0.95 7.83
C ARG A 32 6.18 0.36 8.50
N ILE A 33 6.79 1.48 8.10
CA ILE A 33 6.45 2.80 8.62
C ILE A 33 5.00 3.15 8.26
N ILE A 34 4.61 2.95 7.01
CA ILE A 34 3.28 3.34 6.53
C ILE A 34 2.16 2.49 7.12
N GLU A 35 2.39 1.20 7.40
CA GLU A 35 1.41 0.35 8.10
C GLU A 35 1.09 0.85 9.52
N GLN A 36 2.03 1.54 10.17
CA GLN A 36 1.84 2.09 11.52
C GLN A 36 1.14 3.46 11.55
N ILE A 37 1.00 4.12 10.40
CA ILE A 37 0.40 5.45 10.32
C ILE A 37 -1.13 5.34 10.37
N ASN A 38 -1.76 6.13 11.25
CA ASN A 38 -3.20 6.31 11.25
C ASN A 38 -3.65 7.16 10.05
N LEU A 39 -4.35 6.54 9.10
CA LEU A 39 -4.84 7.18 7.87
C LEU A 39 -6.30 7.63 7.96
N GLU A 40 -6.93 7.62 9.13
CA GLU A 40 -8.35 7.99 9.32
C GLU A 40 -8.69 9.37 8.76
N ALA A 41 -7.83 10.37 9.02
CA ALA A 41 -8.00 11.71 8.48
C ALA A 41 -7.99 11.74 6.94
N LEU A 42 -7.19 10.85 6.32
CA LEU A 42 -7.11 10.72 4.87
C LEU A 42 -8.37 10.05 4.33
N TYR A 43 -8.80 8.93 4.94
CA TYR A 43 -10.03 8.23 4.59
C TYR A 43 -11.26 9.14 4.62
N ARG A 44 -11.39 9.99 5.64
CA ARG A 44 -12.51 10.94 5.79
C ARG A 44 -12.57 12.01 4.70
N LYS A 45 -11.44 12.34 4.05
CA LYS A 45 -11.39 13.31 2.95
C LYS A 45 -11.84 12.74 1.61
N TYR A 46 -11.87 11.41 1.45
CA TYR A 46 -12.31 10.80 0.19
C TYR A 46 -13.82 10.90 0.01
N SER A 47 -14.23 11.34 -1.19
CA SER A 47 -15.64 11.35 -1.57
C SER A 47 -16.18 9.93 -1.71
N PRO A 48 -17.38 9.63 -1.17
CA PRO A 48 -18.06 8.37 -1.43
C PRO A 48 -18.70 8.33 -2.83
N LYS A 49 -18.80 9.49 -3.51
CA LYS A 49 -19.39 9.63 -4.85
C LYS A 49 -18.30 9.59 -5.93
N GLY A 50 -18.61 8.97 -7.06
CA GLY A 50 -17.72 8.83 -8.21
C GLY A 50 -17.13 7.42 -8.34
N CYS A 51 -16.09 7.28 -9.17
CA CYS A 51 -15.38 6.01 -9.34
C CYS A 51 -14.68 5.57 -8.05
N SER A 52 -14.46 4.25 -7.91
CA SER A 52 -13.72 3.70 -6.78
C SER A 52 -12.28 4.23 -6.75
N ALA A 53 -11.91 4.88 -5.65
CA ALA A 53 -10.57 5.38 -5.42
C ALA A 53 -9.59 4.23 -5.14
N TYR A 54 -8.30 4.43 -5.45
CA TYR A 54 -7.25 3.53 -4.97
C TYR A 54 -7.15 3.60 -3.45
N HIS A 55 -6.66 2.52 -2.83
CA HIS A 55 -6.51 2.47 -1.39
C HIS A 55 -5.48 3.53 -0.92
N PRO A 56 -5.85 4.47 -0.04
CA PRO A 56 -4.98 5.57 0.39
C PRO A 56 -3.64 5.10 0.96
N ARG A 57 -3.63 3.95 1.65
CA ARG A 57 -2.38 3.34 2.15
C ARG A 57 -1.44 2.93 1.03
N MET A 58 -1.96 2.34 -0.05
CA MET A 58 -1.18 1.94 -1.21
C MET A 58 -0.58 3.16 -1.92
N MET A 59 -1.40 4.20 -2.12
CA MET A 59 -0.94 5.43 -2.75
C MET A 59 0.14 6.13 -1.91
N LEU A 60 0.01 6.13 -0.58
CA LEU A 60 1.04 6.68 0.29
C LEU A 60 2.36 5.90 0.18
N GLN A 61 2.32 4.57 0.07
CA GLN A 61 3.53 3.76 -0.16
C GLN A 61 4.24 4.13 -1.45
N ILE A 62 3.50 4.30 -2.54
CA ILE A 62 4.05 4.71 -3.84
C ILE A 62 4.68 6.10 -3.74
N LEU A 63 3.96 7.08 -3.16
CA LEU A 63 4.44 8.45 -3.05
C LEU A 63 5.70 8.54 -2.20
N VAL A 64 5.71 7.94 -1.01
CA VAL A 64 6.88 7.99 -0.12
C VAL A 64 8.08 7.31 -0.78
N TYR A 65 7.89 6.15 -1.41
CA TYR A 65 8.99 5.44 -2.06
C TYR A 65 9.54 6.17 -3.29
N ALA A 66 8.69 6.81 -4.10
CA ALA A 66 9.10 7.53 -5.30
C ALA A 66 9.91 8.81 -5.00
N PHE A 67 9.77 9.37 -3.79
CA PHE A 67 10.43 10.60 -3.36
C PHE A 67 11.44 10.39 -2.21
N ALA A 68 11.70 9.14 -1.82
CA ALA A 68 12.74 8.76 -0.84
C ALA A 68 14.10 8.61 -1.53
#